data_AF-A0A2M7FQE4-F1
#
_entry.id   AF-A0A2M7FQE4-F1
#
_cell.length_a   1.000
_cell.length_b   1.000
_cell.length_c   1.000
_cell.angle_alpha   90.00
_cell.angle_beta   90.00
_cell.angle_gamma   90.00
#
_symmetry.space_group_name_H-M   'P 1'
#
loop_
_entity.id
_entity.type
_entity.pdbx_description
1 polymer ?
#
loop_
_entity_poly.entity_id
_entity_poly.type
_entity_poly.pdbx_seq_one_letter_code
_entity_poly.pdbx_strand_id
1 'polypeptide(L)'
;QFVEADLTREHIVPFAQNGIDTWMNVVTACRACNHRKSHRTPEQAHMPLLYAPYVPSLWEDFILRNRRILADQMEFLLAHVPKSSRLAA
;
A
#
# COMPACT_ATOMS: atom_id res chain seq x y z
N GLN A 1 2.25 -16.80 -2.69
CA GLN A 1 2.28 -15.48 -3.37
C GLN A 1 0.89 -15.27 -3.96
N PHE A 2 0.22 -14.13 -3.70
CA PHE A 2 -1.12 -13.86 -4.25
C PHE A 2 -0.97 -13.33 -5.67
N VAL A 3 -1.86 -13.75 -6.59
CA VAL A 3 -1.95 -13.14 -7.92
C VAL A 3 -2.67 -11.79 -7.82
N GLU A 4 -2.35 -10.85 -8.71
CA GLU A 4 -2.90 -9.49 -8.68
C GLU A 4 -4.44 -9.48 -8.72
N ALA A 5 -5.05 -10.41 -9.46
CA ALA A 5 -6.50 -10.56 -9.56
C ALA A 5 -7.22 -10.90 -8.24
N ASP A 6 -6.49 -11.45 -7.25
CA ASP A 6 -7.03 -11.81 -5.93
C ASP A 6 -6.91 -10.68 -4.90
N LEU A 7 -6.20 -9.61 -5.26
CA LEU A 7 -5.95 -8.46 -4.41
C LEU A 7 -7.02 -7.39 -4.63
N THR A 8 -7.46 -6.81 -3.53
CA THR A 8 -8.42 -5.70 -3.51
C THR A 8 -7.81 -4.51 -2.78
N ARG A 9 -8.13 -3.30 -3.26
CA ARG A 9 -7.92 -2.06 -2.51
C ARG A 9 -9.04 -1.92 -1.49
N GLU A 10 -8.68 -1.85 -0.21
CA GLU A 10 -9.62 -1.81 0.90
C GLU A 10 -9.36 -0.60 1.79
N HIS A 11 -10.43 0.02 2.30
CA HIS A 11 -10.32 1.13 3.24
C HIS A 11 -10.09 0.65 4.68
N ILE A 12 -9.13 1.24 5.38
CA ILE A 12 -8.85 1.02 6.80
C ILE A 12 -10.08 1.44 7.62
N VAL A 13 -10.49 2.69 7.50
CA VAL A 13 -11.78 3.19 7.96
C VAL A 13 -12.76 3.07 6.80
N PRO A 14 -13.81 2.24 6.88
CA PRO A 14 -14.73 2.01 5.78
C PRO A 14 -15.67 3.22 5.55
N PHE A 15 -16.22 3.34 4.34
CA PHE A 15 -17.20 4.40 4.01
C PHE A 15 -18.40 4.43 4.95
N ALA A 16 -18.88 3.26 5.41
CA ALA A 16 -19.96 3.15 6.39
C ALA A 16 -19.65 3.81 7.75
N GLN A 17 -18.38 4.08 8.03
CA GLN A 17 -17.90 4.81 9.20
C GLN A 17 -17.25 6.15 8.80
N ASN A 18 -17.68 6.75 7.70
CA ASN A 18 -17.18 8.03 7.17
C ASN A 18 -15.71 8.03 6.76
N GLY A 19 -15.16 6.87 6.42
CA GLY A 19 -13.82 6.78 5.84
C GLY A 19 -13.73 7.49 4.49
N ILE A 20 -12.57 8.12 4.25
CA ILE A 20 -12.29 8.87 3.01
C ILE A 20 -11.27 8.14 2.13
N ASP A 21 -11.38 8.31 0.80
CA ASP A 21 -10.46 7.69 -0.16
C ASP A 21 -9.16 8.48 -0.22
N THR A 22 -8.19 8.09 0.61
CA THR A 22 -6.86 8.70 0.68
C THR A 22 -5.81 7.61 0.80
N TRP A 23 -4.58 7.87 0.35
CA TRP A 23 -3.44 6.97 0.54
C TRP A 23 -3.28 6.47 1.98
N MET A 24 -3.53 7.35 2.96
CA MET A 24 -3.42 7.04 4.39
C MET A 24 -4.57 6.19 4.92
N ASN A 25 -5.61 5.93 4.12
CA ASN A 25 -6.78 5.16 4.53
C ASN A 25 -7.01 3.94 3.63
N VAL A 26 -6.12 3.61 2.69
CA VAL A 26 -6.28 2.45 1.81
C VAL A 26 -5.09 1.50 1.91
N VAL A 27 -5.38 0.21 1.84
CA VAL A 27 -4.40 -0.88 1.87
C VAL A 27 -4.75 -1.96 0.85
N THR A 28 -3.80 -2.82 0.55
CA THR A 28 -4.05 -4.02 -0.25
C THR A 28 -4.41 -5.18 0.67
N ALA A 29 -5.49 -5.89 0.35
CA ALA A 29 -5.92 -7.09 1.06
C ALA A 29 -6.39 -8.14 0.06
N CYS A 30 -6.29 -9.44 0.40
CA CYS A 30 -6.94 -10.48 -0.38
C CYS A 30 -8.46 -10.44 -0.16
N ARG A 31 -9.23 -11.01 -1.10
CA ARG A 31 -10.70 -11.02 -1.04
C ARG A 31 -11.25 -11.64 0.27
N ALA A 32 -10.61 -12.69 0.80
CA ALA A 32 -11.02 -13.33 2.05
C ALA A 32 -10.81 -12.42 3.27
N CYS A 33 -9.68 -11.71 3.33
CA CYS A 33 -9.41 -10.74 4.41
C CYS A 33 -10.38 -9.56 4.33
N ASN A 34 -10.59 -9.00 3.14
CA ASN A 34 -11.53 -7.91 2.93
C ASN A 34 -12.96 -8.30 3.35
N HIS A 35 -13.42 -9.49 2.96
CA HIS A 35 -14.72 -10.00 3.40
C HIS A 35 -14.80 -10.20 4.92
N ARG A 36 -13.72 -10.70 5.54
CA ARG A 36 -13.65 -10.86 7.00
C ARG A 36 -13.68 -9.52 7.72
N LYS A 37 -12.96 -8.48 7.25
CA LYS A 37 -13.00 -7.14 7.87
C LYS A 37 -14.36 -6.47 7.67
N SER A 38 -14.92 -6.55 6.46
CA SER A 38 -16.23 -5.98 6.13
C SER A 38 -16.30 -4.48 6.47
N HIS A 39 -17.40 -4.02 7.04
CA HIS A 39 -17.64 -2.63 7.44
C HIS A 39 -17.00 -2.23 8.78
N ARG A 40 -16.01 -2.98 9.27
CA ARG A 40 -15.28 -2.72 10.52
C ARG A 40 -13.90 -2.13 10.26
N THR A 41 -13.30 -1.44 11.21
CA THR A 41 -11.85 -1.11 11.17
C THR A 41 -10.99 -2.35 11.44
N PRO A 42 -9.68 -2.35 11.06
CA PRO A 42 -8.72 -3.38 11.47
C PRO A 42 -8.80 -3.75 12.96
N GLU A 43 -8.91 -2.76 13.83
CA GLU A 43 -8.98 -2.92 15.28
C GLU A 43 -10.28 -3.62 15.69
N GLN A 44 -11.42 -3.16 15.16
CA GLN A 44 -12.75 -3.76 15.40
C GLN A 44 -12.86 -5.20 14.87
N ALA A 45 -12.11 -5.55 13.82
CA ALA A 45 -12.07 -6.90 13.25
C ALA A 45 -10.99 -7.80 13.88
N HIS A 46 -10.16 -7.26 14.79
CA HIS A 46 -8.95 -7.91 15.31
C HIS A 46 -8.03 -8.41 14.18
N MET A 47 -7.82 -7.55 13.19
CA MET A 47 -7.02 -7.80 11.99
C MET A 47 -5.96 -6.70 11.88
N PRO A 48 -4.85 -6.76 12.65
CA PRO A 48 -3.85 -5.71 12.62
C PRO A 48 -3.28 -5.57 11.21
N LEU A 49 -2.99 -4.32 10.82
CA LEU A 49 -2.31 -4.06 9.56
C LEU A 49 -0.92 -4.70 9.60
N LEU A 50 -0.59 -5.45 8.56
CA LEU A 50 0.78 -5.94 8.36
C LEU A 50 1.77 -4.78 8.15
N TYR A 51 1.24 -3.62 7.75
CA TYR A 51 2.02 -2.49 7.32
C TYR A 51 1.18 -1.21 7.37
N ALA A 52 1.75 -0.12 7.90
CA ALA A 52 1.08 1.18 7.94
C ALA A 52 0.97 1.80 6.53
N PRO A 53 -0.17 2.41 6.15
CA PRO A 53 -0.29 3.10 4.87
C PRO A 53 0.66 4.31 4.80
N TYR A 54 1.05 4.70 3.60
CA TYR A 54 1.87 5.90 3.35
C TYR A 54 1.66 6.39 1.93
N VAL A 55 2.04 7.64 1.67
CA VAL A 55 2.02 8.23 0.32
C VAL A 55 3.37 7.93 -0.34
N PRO A 56 3.42 7.17 -1.45
CA PRO A 56 4.65 6.98 -2.20
C PRO A 56 5.06 8.28 -2.90
N SER A 57 6.36 8.55 -2.94
CA SER A 57 6.95 9.59 -3.77
C SER A 57 6.97 9.22 -5.25
N LEU A 58 7.18 10.21 -6.12
CA LEU A 58 7.32 9.99 -7.57
C LEU A 58 8.42 8.97 -7.89
N TRP A 59 9.55 9.04 -7.19
CA TRP A 59 10.68 8.14 -7.39
C TRP A 59 10.36 6.69 -7.00
N GLU A 60 9.65 6.50 -5.88
CA GLU A 60 9.15 5.18 -5.47
C GLU A 60 8.16 4.62 -6.49
N ASP A 61 7.25 5.44 -7.02
CA ASP A 61 6.31 5.02 -8.05
C ASP A 61 7.01 4.51 -9.31
N PHE A 62 8.07 5.20 -9.77
CA PHE A 62 8.90 4.72 -10.88
C PHE A 62 9.56 3.37 -10.59
N ILE A 63 10.13 3.21 -9.40
CA ILE A 63 10.77 1.96 -8.97
C ILE A 63 9.76 0.81 -8.90
N LEU A 64 8.57 1.06 -8.33
CA LEU A 64 7.55 0.04 -8.10
C LEU A 64 6.83 -0.39 -9.39
N ARG A 65 6.61 0.54 -10.33
CA ARG A 65 5.92 0.25 -11.60
C ARG A 65 6.81 -0.40 -12.64
N ASN A 66 8.07 0.01 -12.75
CA ASN A 66 8.94 -0.48 -13.81
C ASN A 66 9.78 -1.67 -13.34
N ARG A 67 9.46 -2.87 -13.85
CA ARG A 67 10.23 -4.09 -13.54
C ARG A 67 11.55 -4.20 -14.31
N ARG A 68 11.80 -3.33 -15.30
CA ARG A 68 13.06 -3.27 -16.07
C ARG A 68 13.67 -1.88 -15.96
N ILE A 69 14.48 -1.71 -14.92
CA ILE A 69 15.27 -0.52 -14.65
C ILE A 69 16.74 -0.93 -14.76
N LEU A 70 17.51 -0.24 -15.60
CA LEU A 70 18.96 -0.48 -15.70
C LEU A 70 19.66 -0.07 -14.39
N ALA A 71 20.85 -0.61 -14.14
CA ALA A 71 21.54 -0.41 -12.86
C ALA A 71 21.83 1.09 -12.57
N ASP A 72 22.27 1.83 -13.58
CA ASP A 72 22.54 3.27 -13.52
C ASP A 72 21.26 4.10 -13.28
N GLN A 73 20.16 3.71 -13.93
CA GLN A 73 18.85 4.32 -13.69
C GLN A 73 18.35 4.04 -12.27
N MET A 74 18.58 2.84 -11.75
CA MET A 74 18.21 2.48 -10.38
C MET A 74 19.00 3.30 -9.36
N GLU A 75 20.30 3.46 -9.55
CA GLU A 75 21.15 4.29 -8.69
C GLU A 75 20.65 5.74 -8.66
N PHE A 76 20.32 6.31 -9.83
CA PHE A 76 19.74 7.64 -9.92
C PHE A 76 18.40 7.75 -9.16
N LEU A 77 17.49 6.79 -9.35
CA LEU A 77 16.19 6.80 -8.67
C LEU A 77 16.36 6.72 -7.15
N LEU A 78 17.17 5.78 -6.66
CA LEU A 78 17.43 5.59 -5.23
C LEU A 78 18.05 6.82 -4.57
N ALA A 79 18.92 7.56 -5.27
CA ALA A 79 19.50 8.80 -4.77
C ALA A 79 18.46 9.90 -4.49
N HIS A 80 17.29 9.85 -5.14
CA HIS A 80 16.22 10.83 -5.01
C HIS A 80 15.03 10.35 -4.17
N VAL A 81 15.02 9.07 -3.80
CA VAL A 81 14.02 8.51 -2.89
C VAL A 81 14.10 9.26 -1.53
N PRO A 82 12.98 9.77 -0.98
CA PRO A 82 13.00 10.47 0.29
C PRO A 82 13.51 9.59 1.43
N LYS A 83 14.17 10.15 2.44
CA LYS A 83 14.60 9.39 3.64
C LYS A 83 13.45 8.76 4.42
N SER A 84 12.24 9.28 4.28
CA SER A 84 11.01 8.72 4.84
C SER A 84 10.43 7.57 4.01
N SER A 85 10.96 7.34 2.81
CA SER A 85 10.61 6.19 2.00
C SER A 85 11.07 4.92 2.67
N ARG A 86 10.35 3.84 2.37
CA ARG A 86 10.70 2.50 2.84
C ARG A 86 11.61 1.74 1.89
N LEU A 87 11.91 2.29 0.72
CA LEU A 87 12.98 1.78 -0.14
C LEU A 87 14.37 2.24 0.35
N ALA A 88 14.42 3.23 1.24
CA ALA A 88 15.64 3.74 1.86
C ALA A 88 15.99 3.05 3.20
N ALA A 89 15.15 2.11 3.66
CA ALA A 89 15.30 1.38 4.92
C ALA A 89 16.11 0.10 4.77
#